data_AF-A0A932SH94-F1
#
_entry.id   AF-A0A932SH94-F1
#
_cell.length_a   1.000
_cell.length_b   1.000
_cell.length_c   1.000
_cell.angle_alpha   90.00
_cell.angle_beta   90.00
_cell.angle_gamma   90.00
#
_symmetry.space_group_name_H-M   'P 1'
#
loop_
_entity.id
_entity.type
_entity.pdbx_description
1 polymer ?
#
loop_
_entity_poly.entity_id
_entity_poly.type
_entity_poly.pdbx_seq_one_letter_code
_entity_poly.pdbx_strand_id
1 'polypeptide(L)'
;MDNVTHTLVGVVMANAFFRKRIGKPAVPILALANNLPDIDAAVVLTGDPTAILMRRTFGHSLLLLPIWVFILSAILRRFYPQLRWPTVIGLTLLGALVHLFFDLINSFGVVLFWPWRDWRPELGIVFIIDLILTGLLAMPLLLVRLRRFKESLIGLSQISAAMVLLYLAFCGWSRLRAQEIVNAAAGTPVDFSYVFPEPLGPHRWRGVTREGKQYRIYLVHPWTAGIDLREEVVTEVGHPVVEEARRTPLAHRLEWFFKAPVWNLTEQTAEAIVYDLRFRTLVLPRMTPFIFRFPVGQERTALPTATPLRSP
;
A
#
# COMPACT_ATOMS: atom_id res chain seq x y z
N MET A 1 -3.36 0.61 2.64
CA MET A 1 -3.46 -0.23 3.85
C MET A 1 -4.66 -1.14 3.68
N ASP A 2 -4.93 -2.02 4.63
CA ASP A 2 -6.18 -2.78 4.65
C ASP A 2 -7.36 -1.91 5.12
N ASN A 3 -8.56 -2.26 4.68
CA ASN A 3 -9.79 -1.53 4.96
C ASN A 3 -10.15 -1.48 6.46
N VAL A 4 -9.70 -2.46 7.26
CA VAL A 4 -9.93 -2.44 8.72
C VAL A 4 -9.12 -1.30 9.34
N THR A 5 -7.85 -1.17 8.97
CA THR A 5 -7.00 -0.06 9.41
C THR A 5 -7.59 1.30 9.01
N HIS A 6 -8.03 1.46 7.74
CA HIS A 6 -8.68 2.70 7.28
C HIS A 6 -9.98 3.03 8.04
N THR A 7 -10.80 2.01 8.32
CA THR A 7 -12.00 2.17 9.16
C THR A 7 -11.63 2.68 10.55
N LEU A 8 -10.60 2.08 11.19
CA LEU A 8 -10.16 2.46 12.51
C LEU A 8 -9.58 3.88 12.55
N VAL A 9 -8.84 4.31 11.51
CA VAL A 9 -8.40 5.70 11.35
C VAL A 9 -9.60 6.65 11.39
N GLY A 10 -10.64 6.38 10.60
CA GLY A 10 -11.86 7.17 10.59
C GLY A 10 -12.57 7.21 11.95
N VAL A 11 -12.65 6.07 12.64
CA VAL A 11 -13.27 5.97 13.98
C VAL A 11 -12.49 6.75 15.03
N VAL A 12 -11.16 6.62 15.08
CA VAL A 12 -10.29 7.34 16.02
C VAL A 12 -10.40 8.84 15.77
N MET A 13 -10.28 9.27 14.51
CA MET A 13 -10.38 10.68 14.13
C MET A 13 -11.74 11.28 14.52
N ALA A 14 -12.83 10.56 14.27
CA ALA A 14 -14.16 11.00 14.66
C ALA A 14 -14.29 11.17 16.18
N ASN A 15 -13.87 10.16 16.95
CA ASN A 15 -13.96 10.21 18.41
C ASN A 15 -13.07 11.29 19.02
N ALA A 16 -11.84 11.44 18.51
CA ALA A 16 -10.85 12.38 19.04
C ALA A 16 -11.23 13.85 18.80
N PHE A 17 -11.75 14.19 17.62
CA PHE A 17 -11.84 15.59 17.18
C PHE A 17 -13.26 16.10 16.88
N PHE A 18 -14.18 15.20 16.51
CA PHE A 18 -15.50 15.59 15.97
C PHE A 18 -16.68 15.16 16.84
N ARG A 19 -16.54 14.11 17.66
CA ARG A 19 -17.63 13.55 18.47
C ARG A 19 -18.23 14.58 19.44
N LYS A 20 -17.42 15.44 20.05
CA LYS A 20 -17.90 16.49 20.98
C LYS A 20 -18.63 17.63 20.25
N ARG A 21 -18.22 17.95 19.01
CA ARG A 21 -18.72 19.11 18.24
C ARG A 21 -19.92 18.76 17.35
N ILE A 22 -19.88 17.60 16.70
CA ILE A 22 -20.88 17.15 15.71
C ILE A 22 -21.79 16.05 16.30
N GLY A 23 -21.33 15.34 17.32
CA GLY A 23 -22.05 14.24 17.96
C GLY A 23 -21.66 12.86 17.43
N LYS A 24 -22.38 11.84 17.90
CA LYS A 24 -22.16 10.42 17.53
C LYS A 24 -22.20 10.15 16.01
N PRO A 25 -23.02 10.83 15.18
CA PRO A 25 -23.05 10.61 13.73
C PRO A 25 -21.71 10.81 13.01
N ALA A 26 -20.78 11.59 13.57
CA ALA A 26 -19.46 11.79 12.96
C ALA A 26 -18.66 10.49 12.81
N VAL A 27 -18.88 9.50 13.68
CA VAL A 27 -18.14 8.23 13.70
C VAL A 27 -18.46 7.37 12.46
N PRO A 28 -19.71 6.96 12.19
CA PRO A 28 -20.01 6.18 10.99
C PRO A 28 -19.73 6.94 9.69
N ILE A 29 -19.93 8.27 9.67
CA ILE A 29 -19.61 9.10 8.49
C ILE A 29 -18.12 9.00 8.17
N LEU A 30 -17.23 9.24 9.14
CA LEU A 30 -15.79 9.18 8.91
C LEU A 30 -15.28 7.76 8.67
N ALA A 31 -15.86 6.75 9.32
CA ALA A 31 -15.51 5.35 9.08
C ALA A 31 -15.79 4.94 7.62
N LEU A 32 -16.98 5.28 7.10
CA LEU A 32 -17.35 5.01 5.72
C LEU A 32 -16.56 5.87 4.73
N ALA A 33 -16.39 7.16 5.03
CA ALA A 33 -15.66 8.08 4.18
C ALA A 33 -14.17 7.73 4.04
N ASN A 34 -13.54 7.18 5.08
CA ASN A 34 -12.18 6.65 4.96
C ASN A 34 -12.13 5.50 3.95
N ASN A 35 -13.15 4.65 3.84
CA ASN A 35 -13.12 3.56 2.85
C ASN A 35 -13.59 3.98 1.45
N LEU A 36 -14.01 5.24 1.25
CA LEU A 36 -14.56 5.70 -0.02
C LEU A 36 -13.58 5.54 -1.20
N PRO A 37 -12.26 5.85 -1.09
CA PRO A 37 -11.37 5.72 -2.24
C PRO A 37 -11.18 4.26 -2.71
N ASP A 38 -11.38 3.29 -1.83
CA ASP A 38 -11.28 1.86 -2.14
C ASP A 38 -12.47 1.31 -2.94
N ILE A 39 -13.41 2.14 -3.40
CA ILE A 39 -14.44 1.72 -4.38
C ILE A 39 -13.81 1.13 -5.66
N ASP A 40 -12.56 1.51 -5.96
CA ASP A 40 -11.82 0.92 -7.08
C ASP A 40 -11.41 -0.54 -6.86
N ALA A 41 -11.63 -1.09 -5.65
CA ALA A 41 -11.57 -2.51 -5.41
C ALA A 41 -12.61 -3.32 -6.20
N ALA A 42 -13.72 -2.69 -6.60
CA ALA A 42 -14.76 -3.34 -7.39
C ALA A 42 -14.25 -3.86 -8.74
N VAL A 43 -13.12 -3.35 -9.25
CA VAL A 43 -12.49 -3.87 -10.48
C VAL A 43 -12.13 -5.35 -10.37
N VAL A 44 -11.91 -5.88 -9.16
CA VAL A 44 -11.64 -7.32 -8.96
C VAL A 44 -12.84 -8.18 -9.36
N LEU A 45 -14.05 -7.63 -9.33
CA LEU A 45 -15.27 -8.34 -9.71
C LEU A 45 -15.38 -8.58 -11.22
N THR A 46 -14.54 -7.94 -12.05
CA THR A 46 -14.53 -8.18 -13.50
C THR A 46 -13.95 -9.55 -13.87
N GLY A 47 -13.22 -10.20 -12.96
CA GLY A 47 -12.52 -11.46 -13.23
C GLY A 47 -11.28 -11.34 -14.12
N ASP A 48 -10.94 -10.12 -14.57
CA ASP A 48 -9.74 -9.85 -15.36
C ASP A 48 -8.50 -9.79 -14.43
N PRO A 49 -7.50 -10.68 -14.61
CA PRO A 49 -6.26 -10.65 -13.81
C PRO A 49 -5.49 -9.32 -13.89
N THR A 50 -5.69 -8.55 -14.97
CA THR A 50 -5.05 -7.26 -15.18
C THR A 50 -5.77 -6.11 -14.46
N ALA A 51 -6.99 -6.35 -13.96
CA ALA A 51 -7.77 -5.37 -13.21
C ALA A 51 -7.07 -4.92 -11.92
N ILE A 52 -6.15 -5.75 -11.37
CA ILE A 52 -5.33 -5.35 -10.23
C ILE A 52 -4.50 -4.09 -10.50
N LEU A 53 -4.13 -3.83 -11.76
CA LEU A 53 -3.38 -2.65 -12.16
C LEU A 53 -4.22 -1.37 -12.08
N MET A 54 -5.55 -1.51 -12.08
CA MET A 54 -6.51 -0.42 -11.86
C MET A 54 -6.80 -0.19 -10.38
N ARG A 55 -6.24 -0.97 -9.46
CA ARG A 55 -6.37 -0.68 -8.02
C ARG A 55 -5.65 0.63 -7.68
N ARG A 56 -6.29 1.40 -6.80
CA ARG A 56 -5.83 2.71 -6.36
C ARG A 56 -5.67 3.72 -7.50
N THR A 57 -6.66 3.75 -8.39
CA THR A 57 -6.71 4.65 -9.55
C THR A 57 -7.90 5.62 -9.43
N PHE A 58 -9.03 5.33 -10.07
CA PHE A 58 -10.16 6.26 -10.17
C PHE A 58 -10.80 6.62 -8.82
N GLY A 59 -10.78 5.72 -7.83
CA GLY A 59 -11.25 6.03 -6.47
C GLY A 59 -10.26 6.91 -5.68
N HIS A 60 -8.98 6.85 -6.04
CA HIS A 60 -7.88 7.60 -5.42
C HIS A 60 -7.49 8.88 -6.16
N SER A 61 -8.20 9.20 -7.26
CA SER A 61 -7.96 10.41 -8.03
C SER A 61 -8.48 11.64 -7.29
N LEU A 62 -7.61 12.63 -7.06
CA LEU A 62 -7.97 13.93 -6.50
C LEU A 62 -8.95 14.69 -7.41
N LEU A 63 -8.95 14.41 -8.72
CA LEU A 63 -9.84 15.03 -9.70
C LEU A 63 -11.26 14.47 -9.61
N LEU A 64 -11.39 13.17 -9.35
CA LEU A 64 -12.69 12.50 -9.20
C LEU A 64 -13.21 12.50 -7.76
N LEU A 65 -12.33 12.76 -6.78
CA LEU A 65 -12.68 12.78 -5.36
C LEU A 65 -13.91 13.64 -5.05
N PRO A 66 -14.11 14.85 -5.62
CA PRO A 66 -15.31 15.65 -5.37
C PRO A 66 -16.60 14.95 -5.77
N ILE A 67 -16.59 14.17 -6.86
CA ILE A 67 -17.75 13.42 -7.35
C ILE A 67 -18.08 12.31 -6.34
N TRP A 68 -17.08 11.51 -5.95
CA TRP A 68 -17.26 10.44 -4.98
C TRP A 68 -17.72 10.95 -3.61
N VAL A 69 -17.13 12.06 -3.16
CA VAL A 69 -17.49 12.73 -1.90
C VAL A 69 -18.93 13.20 -1.95
N PHE A 70 -19.37 13.81 -3.06
CA PHE A 70 -20.74 14.28 -3.21
C PHE A 70 -21.74 13.12 -3.18
N ILE A 71 -21.48 12.04 -3.93
CA ILE A 71 -22.33 10.84 -3.98
C ILE A 71 -22.48 10.24 -2.57
N LEU A 72 -21.37 9.97 -1.88
CA LEU A 72 -21.43 9.40 -0.53
C LEU A 72 -22.09 10.38 0.46
N SER A 73 -21.82 11.68 0.35
CA SER A 73 -22.45 12.69 1.22
C SER A 73 -23.96 12.74 1.04
N ALA A 74 -24.46 12.63 -0.21
CA ALA A 74 -25.89 12.61 -0.49
C ALA A 74 -26.58 11.38 0.13
N ILE A 75 -25.94 10.21 0.03
CA ILE A 75 -26.41 8.98 0.67
C ILE A 75 -26.43 9.15 2.20
N LEU A 76 -25.31 9.60 2.81
CA LEU A 76 -25.21 9.78 4.25
C LEU A 76 -26.18 10.83 4.79
N ARG A 77 -26.50 11.87 4.00
CA ARG A 77 -27.46 12.91 4.36
C ARG A 77 -28.88 12.37 4.53
N ARG A 78 -29.23 11.26 3.86
CA ARG A 78 -30.51 10.58 4.04
C ARG A 78 -30.63 9.90 5.40
N PHE A 79 -29.52 9.38 5.93
CA PHE A 79 -29.46 8.71 7.23
C PHE A 79 -29.23 9.68 8.39
N TYR A 80 -28.61 10.82 8.14
CA TYR A 80 -28.33 11.85 9.14
C TYR A 80 -28.98 13.20 8.79
N PRO A 81 -30.32 13.26 8.71
CA PRO A 81 -31.03 14.45 8.23
C PRO A 81 -30.87 15.69 9.10
N GLN A 82 -30.44 15.51 10.35
CA GLN A 82 -30.16 16.56 11.32
C GLN A 82 -28.85 17.31 11.05
N LEU A 83 -27.92 16.74 10.27
CA LEU A 83 -26.65 17.39 9.96
C LEU A 83 -26.80 18.34 8.77
N ARG A 84 -26.09 19.46 8.79
CA ARG A 84 -26.03 20.39 7.66
C ARG A 84 -25.19 19.78 6.52
N TRP A 85 -25.55 20.09 5.28
CA TRP A 85 -24.82 19.61 4.08
C TRP A 85 -23.30 19.87 4.14
N PRO A 86 -22.82 21.08 4.47
CA PRO A 86 -21.38 21.34 4.56
C PRO A 86 -20.67 20.47 5.59
N THR A 87 -21.36 20.09 6.68
CA THR A 87 -20.79 19.20 7.71
C THR A 87 -20.58 17.78 7.18
N VAL A 88 -21.58 17.23 6.47
CA VAL A 88 -21.48 15.87 5.89
C VAL A 88 -20.43 15.84 4.79
N ILE A 89 -20.43 16.84 3.90
CA ILE A 89 -19.43 16.97 2.83
C ILE A 89 -18.03 17.13 3.42
N GLY A 90 -17.85 18.01 4.42
CA GLY A 90 -16.56 18.26 5.05
C GLY A 90 -15.99 17.02 5.74
N LEU A 91 -16.82 16.26 6.48
CA LEU A 91 -16.38 15.00 7.07
C LEU A 91 -16.06 13.96 6.00
N THR A 92 -16.88 13.85 4.95
CA THR A 92 -16.67 12.87 3.88
C THR A 92 -15.38 13.15 3.10
N LEU A 93 -15.15 14.42 2.75
CA LEU A 93 -13.92 14.86 2.10
C LEU A 93 -12.70 14.61 3.00
N LEU A 94 -12.79 14.94 4.29
CA LEU A 94 -11.70 14.71 5.24
C LEU A 94 -11.36 13.22 5.33
N GLY A 95 -12.36 12.35 5.46
CA GLY A 95 -12.15 10.90 5.51
C GLY A 95 -11.45 10.38 4.26
N ALA A 96 -11.91 10.80 3.08
CA ALA A 96 -11.31 10.37 1.82
C ALA A 96 -9.87 10.89 1.65
N LEU A 97 -9.59 12.14 2.01
CA LEU A 97 -8.22 12.70 1.98
C LEU A 97 -7.27 11.99 2.94
N VAL A 98 -7.75 11.64 4.14
CA VAL A 98 -6.96 10.90 5.12
C VAL A 98 -6.63 9.50 4.60
N HIS A 99 -7.57 8.81 3.96
CA HIS A 99 -7.28 7.54 3.28
C HIS A 99 -6.19 7.69 2.22
N LEU A 100 -6.31 8.67 1.32
CA LEU A 100 -5.29 8.94 0.29
C LEU A 100 -3.91 9.17 0.91
N PHE A 101 -3.83 9.91 2.02
CA PHE A 101 -2.58 10.11 2.76
C PHE A 101 -2.00 8.80 3.30
N PHE A 102 -2.81 7.98 3.98
CA PHE A 102 -2.38 6.69 4.51
C PHE A 102 -1.98 5.70 3.40
N ASP A 103 -2.59 5.84 2.22
CA ASP A 103 -2.22 5.05 1.06
C ASP A 103 -0.96 5.53 0.34
N LEU A 104 -0.66 6.84 0.38
CA LEU A 104 0.58 7.42 -0.13
C LEU A 104 1.80 7.03 0.71
N ILE A 105 1.64 6.90 2.04
CA ILE A 105 2.75 6.54 2.92
C ILE A 105 3.11 5.05 2.91
N ASN A 106 2.33 4.19 2.25
CA ASN A 106 2.69 2.78 2.08
C ASN A 106 3.44 2.53 0.76
N SER A 107 3.96 1.31 0.57
CA SER A 107 4.81 0.97 -0.59
C SER A 107 4.05 0.68 -1.89
N PHE A 108 2.72 0.52 -1.87
CA PHE A 108 1.96 0.11 -3.06
C PHE A 108 1.72 1.27 -4.04
N GLY A 109 1.57 2.49 -3.51
CA GLY A 109 1.38 3.71 -4.31
C GLY A 109 -0.05 3.95 -4.82
N VAL A 110 -0.31 5.21 -5.20
CA VAL A 110 -1.64 5.72 -5.56
C VAL A 110 -1.58 6.57 -6.83
N VAL A 111 -2.57 6.51 -7.72
CA VAL A 111 -2.61 7.37 -8.92
C VAL A 111 -3.50 8.59 -8.67
N LEU A 112 -2.87 9.70 -8.27
CA LEU A 112 -3.59 10.89 -7.77
C LEU A 112 -4.25 11.75 -8.86
N PHE A 113 -3.73 11.71 -10.09
CA PHE A 113 -4.14 12.62 -11.18
C PHE A 113 -4.82 11.91 -12.35
N TRP A 114 -5.38 10.72 -12.12
CA TRP A 114 -6.15 10.03 -13.14
C TRP A 114 -7.40 10.85 -13.52
N PRO A 115 -7.79 10.96 -14.81
CA PRO A 115 -7.23 10.28 -15.98
C PRO A 115 -6.12 11.04 -16.71
N TRP A 116 -5.72 12.23 -16.24
CA TRP A 116 -4.72 13.05 -16.94
C TRP A 116 -3.30 12.50 -16.86
N ARG A 117 -2.93 11.90 -15.73
CA ARG A 117 -1.61 11.28 -15.53
C ARG A 117 -1.75 9.98 -14.74
N ASP A 118 -0.95 9.01 -15.16
CA ASP A 118 -0.73 7.72 -14.52
C ASP A 118 0.51 7.76 -13.60
N TRP A 119 0.81 8.91 -13.01
CA TRP A 119 1.89 8.98 -12.02
C TRP A 119 1.46 8.31 -10.71
N ARG A 120 2.22 7.32 -10.25
CA ARG A 120 1.93 6.51 -9.06
C ARG A 120 2.95 6.72 -7.92
N PRO A 121 2.91 7.87 -7.21
CA PRO A 121 3.80 8.10 -6.09
C PRO A 121 3.54 7.15 -4.91
N GLU A 122 4.60 6.90 -4.15
CA GLU A 122 4.60 6.16 -2.90
C GLU A 122 5.80 6.61 -2.05
N LEU A 123 5.63 6.64 -0.72
CA LEU A 123 6.69 6.99 0.22
C LEU A 123 7.27 5.78 0.95
N GLY A 124 6.55 4.65 0.99
CA GLY A 124 7.08 3.38 1.50
C GLY A 124 7.53 3.47 2.94
N ILE A 125 6.83 4.23 3.78
CA ILE A 125 7.13 4.46 5.19
C ILE A 125 6.57 3.34 6.08
N VAL A 126 5.44 2.77 5.68
CA VAL A 126 4.72 1.76 6.48
C VAL A 126 4.36 0.55 5.63
N PHE A 127 4.40 -0.63 6.26
CA PHE A 127 4.00 -1.86 5.60
C PHE A 127 2.49 -1.85 5.31
N ILE A 128 2.07 -2.55 4.25
CA ILE A 128 0.68 -2.48 3.76
C ILE A 128 -0.34 -3.01 4.78
N ILE A 129 0.06 -3.97 5.63
CA ILE A 129 -0.72 -4.52 6.76
C ILE A 129 0.12 -4.39 8.05
N ASP A 130 0.06 -3.22 8.68
CA ASP A 130 0.87 -2.91 9.86
C ASP A 130 0.07 -3.16 11.16
N LEU A 131 0.33 -4.30 11.80
CA LEU A 131 -0.38 -4.72 13.02
C LEU A 131 -0.15 -3.78 14.21
N ILE A 132 0.99 -3.07 14.26
CA ILE A 132 1.26 -2.10 15.34
C ILE A 132 0.34 -0.90 15.12
N LEU A 133 0.29 -0.37 13.90
CA LEU A 133 -0.61 0.72 13.56
C LEU A 133 -2.08 0.35 13.80
N THR A 134 -2.52 -0.83 13.34
CA THR A 134 -3.89 -1.32 13.58
C THR A 134 -4.16 -1.44 15.09
N GLY A 135 -3.21 -1.95 15.87
CA GLY A 135 -3.32 -2.07 17.32
C GLY A 135 -3.44 -0.73 18.03
N LEU A 136 -2.62 0.27 17.65
CA LEU A 136 -2.69 1.63 18.19
C LEU A 136 -4.05 2.29 17.91
N LEU A 137 -4.63 2.05 16.74
CA LEU A 137 -5.94 2.57 16.35
C LEU A 137 -7.10 1.82 17.01
N ALA A 138 -6.95 0.52 17.27
CA ALA A 138 -7.96 -0.29 17.96
C ALA A 138 -7.99 -0.02 19.48
N MET A 139 -6.86 0.38 20.06
CA MET A 139 -6.65 0.56 21.50
C MET A 139 -7.79 1.34 22.22
N PRO A 140 -8.30 2.49 21.73
CA PRO A 140 -9.37 3.22 22.41
C PRO A 140 -10.67 2.41 22.55
N LEU A 141 -11.00 1.62 21.53
CA LEU A 141 -12.20 0.77 21.50
C LEU A 141 -12.07 -0.47 22.40
N LEU A 142 -10.83 -0.93 22.63
CA LEU A 142 -10.55 -2.03 23.55
C LEU A 142 -10.56 -1.54 25.00
N LEU A 143 -9.85 -0.46 25.30
CA LEU A 143 -9.69 0.04 26.66
C LEU A 143 -11.00 0.59 27.24
N VAL A 144 -11.87 1.21 26.44
CA VAL A 144 -13.19 1.70 26.91
C VAL A 144 -14.10 0.58 27.45
N ARG A 145 -13.83 -0.69 27.10
CA ARG A 145 -14.58 -1.84 27.65
C ARG A 145 -14.23 -2.12 29.11
N LEU A 146 -13.08 -1.64 29.59
CA LEU A 146 -12.69 -1.74 30.99
C LEU A 146 -13.43 -0.68 31.80
N ARG A 147 -13.97 -1.06 32.96
CA ARG A 147 -14.77 -0.17 33.84
C ARG A 147 -14.07 1.16 34.14
N ARG A 148 -12.75 1.13 34.32
CA ARG A 148 -11.91 2.31 34.60
C ARG A 148 -11.91 3.37 33.49
N PHE A 149 -12.10 2.99 32.24
CA PHE A 149 -11.95 3.89 31.08
C PHE A 149 -13.25 4.12 30.29
N LYS A 150 -14.40 3.70 30.84
CA LYS A 150 -15.69 3.69 30.13
C LYS A 150 -16.09 5.07 29.56
N GLU A 151 -15.78 6.14 30.28
CA GLU A 151 -16.08 7.51 29.87
C GLU A 151 -14.90 8.21 29.18
N SER A 152 -13.76 7.53 29.03
CA SER A 152 -12.51 8.11 28.53
C SER A 152 -12.32 7.98 27.01
N LEU A 153 -13.33 7.55 26.25
CA LEU A 153 -13.18 7.24 24.82
C LEU A 153 -12.57 8.39 24.00
N ILE A 154 -12.99 9.64 24.27
CA ILE A 154 -12.46 10.81 23.55
C ILE A 154 -10.98 11.00 23.86
N GLY A 155 -10.60 10.99 25.14
CA GLY A 155 -9.20 11.14 25.58
C GLY A 155 -8.32 10.00 25.08
N LEU A 156 -8.80 8.75 25.16
CA LEU A 156 -8.10 7.59 24.61
C LEU A 156 -7.92 7.69 23.09
N SER A 157 -8.91 8.20 22.36
CA SER A 157 -8.79 8.41 20.91
C SER A 157 -7.79 9.51 20.57
N GLN A 158 -7.68 10.57 21.39
CA GLN A 158 -6.65 11.60 21.23
C GLN A 158 -5.26 11.07 21.50
N ILE A 159 -5.09 10.24 22.55
CA ILE A 159 -3.83 9.55 22.84
C ILE A 159 -3.47 8.61 21.68
N SER A 160 -4.42 7.82 21.18
CA SER A 160 -4.22 6.96 20.02
C SER A 160 -3.77 7.75 18.79
N ALA A 161 -4.44 8.86 18.46
CA ALA A 161 -4.04 9.73 17.36
C ALA A 161 -2.61 10.28 17.53
N ALA A 162 -2.23 10.71 18.74
CA ALA A 162 -0.88 11.17 19.04
C ALA A 162 0.16 10.04 18.89
N MET A 163 -0.14 8.83 19.41
CA MET A 163 0.73 7.66 19.28
C MET A 163 0.90 7.25 17.81
N VAL A 164 -0.16 7.32 17.00
CA VAL A 164 -0.08 7.05 15.56
C VAL A 164 0.84 8.06 14.88
N LEU A 165 0.71 9.36 15.16
CA LEU A 165 1.61 10.37 14.59
C LEU A 165 3.08 10.13 14.98
N LEU A 166 3.34 9.82 16.25
CA LEU A 166 4.68 9.47 16.73
C LEU A 166 5.21 8.20 16.07
N TYR A 167 4.36 7.19 15.90
CA TYR A 167 4.71 5.95 15.21
C TYR A 167 5.07 6.19 13.74
N LEU A 168 4.28 6.99 13.02
CA LEU A 168 4.56 7.34 11.61
C LEU A 168 5.87 8.13 11.47
N ALA A 169 6.12 9.08 12.37
CA ALA A 169 7.37 9.83 12.40
C ALA A 169 8.57 8.89 12.65
N PHE A 170 8.43 7.96 13.59
CA PHE A 170 9.45 6.95 13.89
C PHE A 170 9.69 6.00 12.70
N CYS A 171 8.64 5.57 12.01
CA CYS A 171 8.76 4.79 10.77
C CYS A 171 9.50 5.57 9.69
N GLY A 172 9.18 6.86 9.52
CA GLY A 172 9.84 7.74 8.56
C GLY A 172 11.33 7.89 8.84
N TRP A 173 11.69 8.16 10.10
CA TRP A 173 13.09 8.20 10.54
C TRP A 173 13.81 6.86 10.27
N SER A 174 13.18 5.74 10.65
CA SER A 174 13.76 4.41 10.46
C SER A 174 13.99 4.08 8.99
N ARG A 175 13.07 4.49 8.11
CA ARG A 175 13.21 4.37 6.66
C ARG A 175 14.40 5.14 6.12
N LEU A 176 14.54 6.41 6.52
CA LEU A 176 15.66 7.26 6.09
C LEU A 176 16.98 6.62 6.52
N ARG A 177 17.05 6.15 7.77
CA ARG A 177 18.23 5.47 8.29
C ARG A 177 18.55 4.17 7.54
N ALA A 178 17.54 3.38 7.21
CA ALA A 178 17.72 2.17 6.40
C ALA A 178 18.26 2.49 5.00
N GLN A 179 17.75 3.55 4.36
CA GLN A 179 18.21 3.98 3.05
C GLN A 179 19.67 4.44 3.06
N GLU A 180 20.10 5.17 4.11
CA GLU A 180 21.50 5.55 4.31
C GLU A 180 22.40 4.32 4.41
N ILE A 181 22.02 3.33 5.21
CA ILE A 181 22.80 2.09 5.41
C ILE A 181 22.95 1.32 4.10
N VAL A 182 21.87 1.17 3.33
CA VAL A 182 21.91 0.49 2.02
C VAL A 182 22.80 1.24 1.04
N ASN A 183 22.69 2.56 0.96
CA ASN A 183 23.50 3.37 0.06
C ASN A 183 25.00 3.29 0.43
N ALA A 184 25.32 3.24 1.72
CA ALA A 184 26.71 3.07 2.17
C ALA A 184 27.27 1.68 1.85
N ALA A 185 26.43 0.63 1.86
CA ALA A 185 26.85 -0.74 1.61
C ALA A 185 26.90 -1.14 0.13
N ALA A 186 26.15 -0.46 -0.74
CA ALA A 186 25.96 -0.88 -2.12
C ALA A 186 27.19 -0.72 -3.03
N GLY A 187 28.21 0.04 -2.60
CA GLY A 187 29.34 0.43 -3.45
C GLY A 187 28.92 1.38 -4.58
N THR A 188 29.87 1.86 -5.38
CA THR A 188 29.58 2.67 -6.58
C THR A 188 30.15 1.98 -7.83
N PRO A 189 29.43 2.00 -8.98
CA PRO A 189 28.13 2.63 -9.25
C PRO A 189 26.93 1.66 -9.17
N VAL A 190 25.78 2.16 -8.68
CA VAL A 190 24.51 1.42 -8.58
C VAL A 190 23.42 2.23 -9.27
N ASP A 191 22.66 1.62 -10.18
CA ASP A 191 21.66 2.31 -11.01
C ASP A 191 20.29 2.44 -10.33
N PHE A 192 20.04 1.65 -9.28
CA PHE A 192 18.82 1.68 -8.49
C PHE A 192 19.12 1.31 -7.04
N SER A 193 18.59 2.10 -6.09
CA SER A 193 18.64 1.78 -4.66
C SER A 193 17.33 2.19 -4.01
N TYR A 194 16.70 1.27 -3.28
CA TYR A 194 15.45 1.54 -2.60
C TYR A 194 15.27 0.65 -1.36
N VAL A 195 14.52 1.16 -0.37
CA VAL A 195 14.12 0.41 0.83
C VAL A 195 12.62 0.20 0.91
N PHE A 196 12.21 -1.01 1.23
CA PHE A 196 10.81 -1.40 1.43
C PHE A 196 10.56 -1.76 2.89
N PRO A 197 9.42 -1.35 3.47
CA PRO A 197 9.07 -1.73 4.83
C PRO A 197 8.78 -3.23 4.89
N GLU A 198 9.25 -3.89 5.95
CA GLU A 198 8.95 -5.30 6.22
C GLU A 198 7.83 -5.43 7.29
N PRO A 199 7.16 -6.58 7.40
CA PRO A 199 6.16 -6.82 8.43
C PRO A 199 6.71 -6.71 9.86
N LEU A 200 5.79 -6.56 10.81
CA LEU A 200 6.02 -6.57 12.26
C LEU A 200 6.72 -5.34 12.84
N GLY A 201 6.85 -4.26 12.07
CA GLY A 201 7.27 -2.95 12.56
C GLY A 201 8.51 -2.37 11.88
N PRO A 202 8.91 -1.14 12.23
CA PRO A 202 9.93 -0.39 11.51
C PRO A 202 11.37 -0.74 11.91
N HIS A 203 11.60 -1.84 12.63
CA HIS A 203 12.95 -2.29 13.03
C HIS A 203 13.71 -3.03 11.93
N ARG A 204 13.02 -3.37 10.84
CA ARG A 204 13.55 -4.12 9.72
C ARG A 204 13.04 -3.55 8.41
N TRP A 205 13.94 -3.49 7.45
CA TRP A 205 13.66 -3.00 6.11
C TRP A 205 14.33 -3.94 5.11
N ARG A 206 13.71 -4.09 3.95
CA ARG A 206 14.37 -4.73 2.82
C ARG A 206 15.04 -3.67 1.97
N GLY A 207 16.36 -3.70 1.91
CA GLY A 207 17.14 -2.93 0.94
C GLY A 207 17.21 -3.67 -0.38
N VAL A 208 17.07 -2.97 -1.50
CA VAL A 208 17.27 -3.51 -2.84
C VAL A 208 18.15 -2.55 -3.61
N THR A 209 19.26 -3.07 -4.13
CA THR A 209 20.12 -2.35 -5.06
C THR A 209 20.18 -3.08 -6.40
N ARG A 210 20.42 -2.36 -7.49
CA ARG A 210 20.64 -2.94 -8.82
C ARG A 210 21.85 -2.34 -9.50
N GLU A 211 22.69 -3.21 -10.04
CA GLU A 211 23.82 -2.89 -10.90
C GLU A 211 23.62 -3.62 -12.23
N GLY A 212 23.27 -2.88 -13.29
CA GLY A 212 22.87 -3.48 -14.56
C GLY A 212 21.71 -4.47 -14.42
N LYS A 213 22.01 -5.78 -14.53
CA LYS A 213 21.03 -6.88 -14.41
C LYS A 213 21.00 -7.54 -13.02
N GLN A 214 21.94 -7.24 -12.15
CA GLN A 214 22.06 -7.92 -10.86
C GLN A 214 21.36 -7.10 -9.78
N TYR A 215 20.37 -7.70 -9.12
CA TYR A 215 19.75 -7.21 -7.91
C TYR A 215 20.44 -7.82 -6.69
N ARG A 216 20.80 -6.98 -5.70
CA ARG A 216 21.22 -7.43 -4.37
C ARG A 216 20.15 -7.04 -3.35
N ILE A 217 19.75 -8.01 -2.54
CA ILE A 217 18.63 -7.87 -1.59
C ILE A 217 19.19 -8.00 -0.18
N TYR A 218 18.97 -6.97 0.63
CA TYR A 218 19.49 -6.87 1.98
C TYR A 218 18.38 -6.89 3.02
N LEU A 219 18.62 -7.52 4.17
CA LEU A 219 17.87 -7.25 5.39
C LEU A 219 18.60 -6.18 6.18
N VAL A 220 17.94 -5.06 6.42
CA VAL A 220 18.53 -3.87 7.04
C VAL A 220 17.91 -3.65 8.41
N HIS A 221 18.77 -3.47 9.41
CA HIS A 221 18.42 -3.24 10.81
C HIS A 221 18.83 -1.81 11.22
N PRO A 222 18.00 -0.78 10.93
CA PRO A 222 18.37 0.62 11.10
C PRO A 222 18.73 1.01 12.54
N TRP A 223 18.21 0.30 13.54
CA TRP A 223 18.44 0.62 14.95
C TRP A 223 19.83 0.19 15.45
N THR A 224 20.38 -0.87 14.86
CA THR A 224 21.72 -1.39 15.18
C THR A 224 22.74 -1.08 14.09
N ALA A 225 22.33 -0.38 13.04
CA ALA A 225 23.09 -0.19 11.80
C ALA A 225 23.55 -1.50 11.13
N GLY A 226 22.85 -2.61 11.39
CA GLY A 226 23.15 -3.91 10.79
C GLY A 226 22.61 -4.01 9.35
N ILE A 227 23.34 -4.73 8.50
CA ILE A 227 22.90 -5.07 7.15
C ILE A 227 23.40 -6.46 6.77
N ASP A 228 22.50 -7.30 6.29
CA ASP A 228 22.82 -8.66 5.83
C ASP A 228 22.42 -8.80 4.37
N LEU A 229 23.35 -9.20 3.51
CA LEU A 229 22.99 -9.68 2.16
C LEU A 229 22.24 -11.00 2.29
N ARG A 230 21.02 -11.06 1.74
CA ARG A 230 20.15 -12.24 1.85
C ARG A 230 20.01 -13.01 0.55
N GLU A 231 19.96 -12.30 -0.57
CA GLU A 231 19.70 -12.90 -1.88
C GLU A 231 20.32 -12.02 -2.97
N GLU A 232 20.84 -12.65 -4.00
CA GLU A 232 21.19 -12.00 -5.25
C GLU A 232 20.35 -12.60 -6.37
N VAL A 233 19.78 -11.76 -7.22
CA VAL A 233 18.91 -12.18 -8.31
C VAL A 233 19.32 -11.46 -9.59
N VAL A 234 19.54 -12.21 -10.66
CA VAL A 234 19.81 -11.64 -11.97
C VAL A 234 18.52 -11.55 -12.75
N THR A 235 18.17 -10.37 -13.27
CA THR A 235 17.04 -10.21 -14.18
C THR A 235 17.50 -10.53 -15.60
N GLU A 236 16.79 -11.42 -16.28
CA GLU A 236 17.15 -11.97 -17.60
C GLU A 236 16.71 -11.08 -18.77
N VAL A 237 16.61 -9.76 -18.53
CA VAL A 237 16.36 -8.75 -19.57
C VAL A 237 17.40 -8.88 -20.68
N GLY A 238 16.95 -8.82 -21.93
CA GLY A 238 17.77 -9.07 -23.12
C GLY A 238 17.78 -10.52 -23.62
N HIS A 239 17.22 -11.48 -22.88
CA HIS A 239 16.96 -12.81 -23.44
C HIS A 239 15.81 -12.74 -24.47
N PRO A 240 15.89 -13.39 -25.65
CA PRO A 240 14.89 -13.25 -26.72
C PRO A 240 13.44 -13.49 -26.27
N VAL A 241 13.22 -14.52 -25.46
CA VAL A 241 11.90 -14.87 -24.90
C VAL A 241 11.37 -13.79 -23.95
N VAL A 242 12.23 -13.24 -23.10
CA VAL A 242 11.86 -12.16 -22.17
C VAL A 242 11.51 -10.90 -22.96
N GLU A 243 12.30 -10.56 -23.97
CA GLU A 243 12.03 -9.39 -24.83
C GLU A 243 10.74 -9.54 -25.64
N GLU A 244 10.38 -10.76 -26.07
CA GLU A 244 9.07 -11.01 -26.70
C GLU A 244 7.92 -10.77 -25.71
N ALA A 245 8.01 -11.29 -24.49
CA ALA A 245 7.01 -11.06 -23.44
C ALA A 245 6.89 -9.57 -23.10
N ARG A 246 8.02 -8.85 -23.00
CA ARG A 246 8.09 -7.42 -22.67
C ARG A 246 7.40 -6.53 -23.71
N ARG A 247 7.30 -6.96 -24.97
CA ARG A 247 6.58 -6.23 -26.04
C ARG A 247 5.05 -6.26 -25.87
N THR A 248 4.51 -7.11 -25.00
CA THR A 248 3.06 -7.20 -24.81
C THR A 248 2.51 -5.96 -24.08
N PRO A 249 1.28 -5.51 -24.37
CA PRO A 249 0.66 -4.39 -23.66
C PRO A 249 0.53 -4.59 -22.15
N LEU A 250 0.42 -5.84 -21.69
CA LEU A 250 0.40 -6.16 -20.28
C LEU A 250 1.77 -5.96 -19.64
N ALA A 251 2.85 -6.46 -20.27
CA ALA A 251 4.20 -6.30 -19.74
C ALA A 251 4.58 -4.84 -19.61
N HIS A 252 4.27 -3.99 -20.61
CA HIS A 252 4.48 -2.54 -20.49
C HIS A 252 3.74 -1.94 -19.29
N ARG A 253 2.48 -2.35 -19.04
CA ARG A 253 1.73 -1.89 -17.86
C ARG A 253 2.31 -2.42 -16.55
N LEU A 254 2.85 -3.64 -16.54
CA LEU A 254 3.51 -4.21 -15.36
C LEU A 254 4.83 -3.49 -15.06
N GLU A 255 5.64 -3.18 -16.07
CA GLU A 255 6.88 -2.43 -15.89
C GLU A 255 6.63 -0.99 -15.42
N TRP A 256 5.53 -0.36 -15.86
CA TRP A 256 5.07 0.91 -15.30
C TRP A 256 4.64 0.78 -13.83
N PHE A 257 3.97 -0.31 -13.47
CA PHE A 257 3.45 -0.54 -12.12
C PHE A 257 4.54 -0.97 -11.12
N PHE A 258 5.52 -1.73 -11.58
CA PHE A 258 6.57 -2.32 -10.76
C PHE A 258 7.71 -1.37 -10.46
N LYS A 259 8.22 -1.43 -9.24
CA LYS A 259 9.31 -0.56 -8.77
C LYS A 259 10.67 -1.24 -8.88
N ALA A 260 10.72 -2.55 -8.64
CA ALA A 260 11.92 -3.37 -8.80
C ALA A 260 11.56 -4.68 -9.54
N PRO A 261 11.23 -4.61 -10.85
CA PRO A 261 10.82 -5.77 -11.63
C PRO A 261 11.99 -6.73 -11.88
N VAL A 262 11.74 -8.02 -11.64
CA VAL A 262 12.64 -9.12 -11.99
C VAL A 262 11.96 -9.98 -13.04
N TRP A 263 12.62 -10.13 -14.18
CA TRP A 263 12.25 -11.02 -15.26
C TRP A 263 13.11 -12.27 -15.21
N ASN A 264 12.48 -13.45 -15.15
CA ASN A 264 13.18 -14.74 -15.18
C ASN A 264 12.53 -15.67 -16.21
N LEU A 265 13.30 -16.63 -16.71
CA LEU A 265 12.81 -17.77 -17.46
C LEU A 265 12.58 -18.94 -16.52
N THR A 266 11.47 -19.64 -16.74
CA THR A 266 11.24 -20.91 -16.07
C THR A 266 11.80 -22.02 -16.95
N GLU A 267 12.93 -22.62 -16.57
CA GLU A 267 13.63 -23.68 -17.34
C GLU A 267 12.72 -24.87 -17.71
N GLN A 268 11.70 -25.14 -16.88
CA GLN A 268 10.79 -26.28 -17.06
C GLN A 268 9.69 -26.06 -18.09
N THR A 269 9.29 -24.81 -18.33
CA THR A 269 8.13 -24.48 -19.19
C THR A 269 8.49 -23.53 -20.34
N ALA A 270 9.74 -23.07 -20.40
CA ALA A 270 10.20 -22.03 -21.33
C ALA A 270 9.36 -20.74 -21.26
N GLU A 271 8.70 -20.46 -20.15
CA GLU A 271 7.87 -19.27 -19.95
C GLU A 271 8.69 -18.11 -19.38
N ALA A 272 8.41 -16.89 -19.83
CA ALA A 272 8.88 -15.69 -19.15
C ALA A 272 7.97 -15.37 -17.97
N ILE A 273 8.55 -15.10 -16.81
CA ILE A 273 7.83 -14.66 -15.62
C ILE A 273 8.34 -13.29 -15.18
N VAL A 274 7.44 -12.49 -14.60
CA VAL A 274 7.81 -11.21 -13.99
C VAL A 274 7.16 -11.07 -12.62
N TYR A 275 7.94 -10.57 -11.67
CA TYR A 275 7.50 -10.21 -10.33
C TYR A 275 8.26 -8.97 -9.83
N ASP A 276 7.79 -8.37 -8.74
CA ASP A 276 8.39 -7.17 -8.15
C ASP A 276 8.94 -7.46 -6.75
N LEU A 277 10.21 -7.12 -6.54
CA LEU A 277 10.88 -7.28 -5.24
C LEU A 277 10.20 -6.45 -4.13
N ARG A 278 9.42 -5.43 -4.49
CA ARG A 278 8.58 -4.66 -3.55
C ARG A 278 7.58 -5.54 -2.81
N PHE A 279 7.01 -6.56 -3.43
CA PHE A 279 5.92 -7.35 -2.83
C PHE A 279 6.37 -8.65 -2.18
N ARG A 280 7.65 -9.01 -2.29
CA ARG A 280 8.24 -10.11 -1.50
C ARG A 280 8.36 -9.69 -0.03
N THR A 281 8.71 -10.64 0.82
CA THR A 281 9.07 -10.38 2.23
C THR A 281 10.16 -11.37 2.63
N LEU A 282 11.21 -10.83 3.25
CA LEU A 282 12.31 -11.63 3.80
C LEU A 282 11.93 -12.27 5.15
N VAL A 283 10.89 -11.74 5.80
CA VAL A 283 10.42 -12.20 7.11
C VAL A 283 9.37 -13.31 6.96
N LEU A 284 8.51 -13.25 5.94
CA LEU A 284 7.46 -14.25 5.68
C LEU A 284 7.65 -14.91 4.28
N PRO A 285 8.71 -15.72 4.07
CA PRO A 285 9.21 -16.10 2.74
C PRO A 285 8.24 -16.91 1.86
N ARG A 286 7.11 -17.40 2.40
CA ARG A 286 6.17 -18.29 1.71
C ARG A 286 5.21 -17.60 0.73
N MET A 287 5.34 -16.29 0.50
CA MET A 287 4.45 -15.56 -0.40
C MET A 287 5.26 -14.64 -1.31
N THR A 288 5.34 -14.98 -2.60
CA THR A 288 5.67 -14.02 -3.66
C THR A 288 4.37 -13.71 -4.40
N PRO A 289 3.59 -12.72 -3.92
CA PRO A 289 2.37 -12.32 -4.60
C PRO A 289 2.72 -11.62 -5.93
N PHE A 290 1.74 -11.58 -6.84
CA PHE A 290 1.82 -10.85 -8.12
C PHE A 290 2.91 -11.34 -9.09
N ILE A 291 2.88 -12.63 -9.39
CA ILE A 291 3.70 -13.20 -10.46
C ILE A 291 2.85 -13.37 -11.69
N PHE A 292 3.33 -12.80 -12.79
CA PHE A 292 2.68 -12.87 -14.09
C PHE A 292 3.50 -13.76 -15.00
N ARG A 293 2.81 -14.70 -15.65
CA ARG A 293 3.41 -15.64 -16.59
C ARG A 293 3.05 -15.25 -18.02
N PHE A 294 4.03 -15.34 -18.90
CA PHE A 294 3.89 -15.13 -20.33
C PHE A 294 4.25 -16.44 -21.05
N PRO A 295 3.25 -17.20 -21.53
CA PRO A 295 3.49 -18.42 -22.26
C PRO A 295 4.21 -18.12 -23.59
N VAL A 296 5.08 -19.04 -24.00
CA VAL A 296 5.88 -18.93 -25.23
C VAL A 296 5.37 -19.93 -26.25
N GLY A 297 5.09 -19.50 -27.48
CA GLY A 297 4.61 -20.37 -28.56
C GLY A 297 3.09 -20.45 -28.71
N GLN A 298 2.59 -21.47 -29.43
CA GLN A 298 1.23 -21.58 -30.00
C GLN A 298 0.03 -21.50 -29.03
N GLU A 299 0.24 -21.44 -27.72
CA GLU A 299 -0.81 -21.14 -26.72
C GLU A 299 -1.13 -19.63 -26.64
N ARG A 300 -1.11 -18.93 -27.78
CA ARG A 300 -1.36 -17.47 -27.90
C ARG A 300 -2.77 -17.03 -27.46
N THR A 301 -3.67 -17.97 -27.21
CA THR A 301 -5.04 -17.72 -26.74
C THR A 301 -5.19 -17.70 -25.22
N ALA A 302 -4.18 -18.12 -24.45
CA ALA A 302 -4.24 -18.06 -22.99
C ALA A 302 -3.86 -16.65 -22.51
N LEU A 303 -4.79 -16.01 -21.78
CA LEU A 303 -4.50 -14.74 -21.10
C LEU A 303 -3.38 -14.94 -20.07
N PRO A 304 -2.46 -13.98 -19.92
CA PRO A 304 -1.46 -14.02 -18.86
C PRO A 304 -2.15 -14.22 -17.50
N THR A 305 -1.75 -15.26 -16.77
CA THR A 305 -2.35 -15.58 -15.49
C THR A 305 -1.51 -15.01 -14.34
N ALA A 306 -2.17 -14.29 -13.44
CA ALA A 306 -1.59 -13.90 -12.16
C ALA A 306 -1.77 -15.06 -11.19
N THR A 307 -0.70 -15.75 -10.83
CA THR A 307 -0.75 -16.86 -9.85
C THR A 307 0.27 -16.60 -8.75
N PRO A 308 -0.08 -16.70 -7.45
CA PRO A 308 0.93 -16.69 -6.41
C PRO A 308 1.85 -17.92 -6.57
N LEU A 309 3.17 -17.74 -6.72
CA LEU A 309 4.09 -18.87 -6.59
C LEU A 309 4.03 -19.33 -5.14
N ARG A 310 3.61 -20.58 -4.94
CA ARG A 310 4.07 -21.37 -3.80
C ARG A 310 5.46 -21.85 -4.18
N SER A 311 6.49 -21.36 -3.49
CA SER A 311 7.79 -22.04 -3.55
C SER A 311 7.61 -23.48 -3.03
N PRO A 312 8.35 -24.47 -3.58
CA PRO A 312 8.31 -25.85 -3.11
C PRO A 312 8.61 -25.97 -1.60
#